data_AF-A0A926GBF9-F1
#
_entry.id   AF-A0A926GBF9-F1
#
_cell.length_a   1.000
_cell.length_b   1.000
_cell.length_c   1.000
_cell.angle_alpha   90.00
_cell.angle_beta   90.00
_cell.angle_gamma   90.00
#
_symmetry.space_group_name_H-M   'P 1'
#
loop_
_entity.id
_entity.type
_entity.pdbx_description
1 polymer ?
#
loop_
_entity_poly.entity_id
_entity_poly.type
_entity_poly.pdbx_seq_one_letter_code
_entity_poly.pdbx_strand_id
1 'polypeptide(L)'
;MTTPPKARRFHISADEAVQPGQAAKTPATDPRIRVEVQKKASPLPTGADQAATAKPGDSATSDAAAKRARFMRTDPVDDGLDGLRAAADAAAKKAGNVGHKPSSPGNEDDLDAKLAAIRAENLSARQLRIARRIAGLHHINVESDEEAVLRLRERGIDPSHRAALGQILSSEGSRSQAKPSQQPLALVRPAQQSMPLPLPSAGGARLPPRETLDEDRRAAEIFKIQRDIARRRRRRMLFLAMRLLLLVVLPTVIAGLYYFRVATPLYATHSQFQIQFASVSGLGGEGNAIAGMQANSDAVSVQNYLSSRDAMMRLNADKGFRAAYQDPSIDPLKRLPADATNEATYRLYQKSVKIGYDPTEGMLDMEVIAPNPEISEAFSRALIDYAEERVDHMTARLRADQMEGAVQVYEDAEAKVVAAQQRVQELQQSLGVLDPAAESTVVMNQIASLENQLSAKRLELGQLLSNTRPNESRVSAVRGDVARLEEMIADTRQQLTQGDETRSSLATIGGELRIAESDLLTRQELLAAAAEQMESARIEANKQVRYLSLSITPVPPDEATYPKAFQNTLVAFLIFSGIYLMLSLTTSILREQVST
;
A
#
# COMPACT_ATOMS: atom_id res chain seq x y z
N MET A 1 44.91 -18.90 -38.50
CA MET A 1 44.03 -20.06 -38.24
C MET A 1 42.61 -19.54 -38.14
N THR A 2 41.85 -19.69 -39.23
CA THR A 2 40.48 -19.24 -39.41
C THR A 2 39.59 -20.48 -39.51
N THR A 3 38.56 -20.58 -38.67
CA THR A 3 37.54 -21.62 -38.75
C THR A 3 36.16 -20.96 -38.76
N PRO A 4 35.37 -21.11 -39.83
CA PRO A 4 34.01 -20.57 -39.91
C PRO A 4 32.96 -21.54 -39.32
N PRO A 5 31.81 -21.05 -38.81
CA PRO A 5 30.73 -21.89 -38.31
C PRO A 5 29.82 -22.45 -39.43
N LYS A 6 29.38 -23.70 -39.25
CA LYS A 6 28.49 -24.46 -40.14
C LYS A 6 27.05 -23.92 -40.15
N ALA A 7 26.53 -23.59 -41.34
CA ALA A 7 25.11 -23.34 -41.58
C ALA A 7 24.31 -24.66 -41.68
N ARG A 8 23.17 -24.75 -40.99
CA ARG A 8 22.18 -25.82 -41.14
C ARG A 8 21.18 -25.41 -42.23
N ARG A 9 21.00 -26.28 -43.23
CA ARG A 9 20.04 -26.11 -44.34
C ARG A 9 18.65 -26.52 -43.88
N PHE A 10 17.67 -25.64 -44.11
CA PHE A 10 16.23 -25.94 -44.00
C PHE A 10 15.77 -26.57 -45.32
N HIS A 11 15.05 -27.70 -45.25
CA HIS A 11 14.32 -28.27 -46.37
C HIS A 11 12.85 -27.87 -46.24
N ILE A 12 12.34 -27.17 -47.25
CA ILE A 12 10.93 -26.79 -47.41
C ILE A 12 10.31 -27.84 -48.33
N SER A 13 9.30 -28.58 -47.85
CA SER A 13 8.52 -29.54 -48.64
C SER A 13 7.36 -28.83 -49.35
N ALA A 14 7.02 -29.33 -50.55
CA ALA A 14 6.21 -28.66 -51.56
C ALA A 14 4.68 -28.72 -51.36
N ASP A 15 4.19 -29.02 -50.15
CA ASP A 15 2.75 -29.20 -49.88
C ASP A 15 2.10 -28.00 -49.16
N GLU A 16 2.83 -26.90 -48.94
CA GLU A 16 2.32 -25.74 -48.18
C GLU A 16 2.36 -24.41 -48.98
N ALA A 17 2.23 -24.48 -50.31
CA ALA A 17 2.13 -23.31 -51.17
C ALA A 17 0.74 -23.20 -51.82
N VAL A 18 -0.18 -22.50 -51.16
CA VAL A 18 -1.49 -22.13 -51.73
C VAL A 18 -1.41 -20.70 -52.28
N GLN A 19 -1.52 -20.56 -53.60
CA GLN A 19 -1.69 -19.27 -54.30
C GLN A 19 -3.18 -18.86 -54.36
N PRO A 20 -3.49 -17.55 -54.38
CA PRO A 20 -4.86 -17.05 -54.41
C PRO A 20 -5.37 -16.82 -55.85
N GLY A 21 -6.59 -17.27 -56.17
CA GLY A 21 -7.26 -16.86 -57.41
C GLY A 21 -8.49 -17.66 -57.85
N GLN A 22 -9.67 -17.04 -57.67
CA GLN A 22 -10.91 -17.15 -58.46
C GLN A 22 -11.93 -18.32 -58.27
N ALA A 23 -13.05 -17.91 -57.66
CA ALA A 23 -14.45 -17.94 -58.14
C ALA A 23 -15.27 -19.25 -58.27
N ALA A 24 -16.38 -19.24 -57.49
CA ALA A 24 -17.75 -19.70 -57.76
C ALA A 24 -18.13 -21.18 -57.55
N LYS A 25 -18.96 -21.46 -56.52
CA LYS A 25 -20.42 -21.71 -56.62
C LYS A 25 -21.03 -22.13 -55.27
N THR A 26 -22.18 -21.55 -54.96
CA THR A 26 -23.12 -21.85 -53.86
C THR A 26 -23.75 -23.25 -53.98
N PRO A 27 -24.24 -23.86 -52.87
CA PRO A 27 -25.68 -23.70 -52.54
C PRO A 27 -26.03 -23.61 -51.03
N ALA A 28 -27.11 -22.85 -50.77
CA ALA A 28 -28.28 -23.10 -49.88
C ALA A 28 -28.10 -23.78 -48.51
N THR A 29 -28.80 -23.48 -47.41
CA THR A 29 -29.81 -22.48 -46.98
C THR A 29 -29.96 -22.71 -45.46
N ASP A 30 -30.09 -21.60 -44.72
CA ASP A 30 -30.60 -21.32 -43.35
C ASP A 30 -31.44 -22.41 -42.59
N PRO A 31 -31.59 -22.36 -41.24
CA PRO A 31 -31.92 -21.12 -40.52
C PRO A 31 -31.26 -20.83 -39.15
N ARG A 32 -30.81 -19.57 -39.02
CA ARG A 32 -31.19 -18.56 -38.00
C ARG A 32 -31.49 -19.04 -36.58
N ILE A 33 -30.56 -18.78 -35.66
CA ILE A 33 -30.82 -18.68 -34.22
C ILE A 33 -31.11 -17.21 -33.88
N ARG A 34 -32.35 -16.95 -33.49
CA ARG A 34 -32.87 -15.66 -33.01
C ARG A 34 -32.64 -15.59 -31.49
N VAL A 35 -31.84 -14.65 -31.03
CA VAL A 35 -31.69 -14.36 -29.59
C VAL A 35 -32.68 -13.25 -29.23
N GLU A 36 -33.76 -13.62 -28.55
CA GLU A 36 -34.72 -12.68 -27.95
C GLU A 36 -34.29 -12.31 -26.53
N VAL A 37 -34.15 -11.00 -26.26
CA VAL A 37 -33.92 -10.46 -24.92
C VAL A 37 -35.29 -10.37 -24.21
N GLN A 38 -35.54 -11.28 -23.27
CA GLN A 38 -36.70 -11.20 -22.38
C GLN A 38 -36.46 -10.17 -21.27
N LYS A 39 -37.15 -9.03 -21.34
CA LYS A 39 -37.24 -8.04 -20.27
C LYS A 39 -38.28 -8.52 -19.25
N LYS A 40 -37.83 -9.07 -18.13
CA LYS A 40 -38.69 -9.51 -17.02
C LYS A 40 -39.25 -8.29 -16.29
N ALA A 41 -40.50 -7.94 -16.57
CA ALA A 41 -41.32 -7.08 -15.72
C ALA A 41 -41.89 -7.92 -14.57
N SER A 42 -41.82 -7.41 -13.35
CA SER A 42 -42.65 -7.89 -12.24
C SER A 42 -43.13 -6.69 -11.41
N PRO A 43 -44.33 -6.78 -10.82
CA PRO A 43 -45.20 -5.63 -10.65
C PRO A 43 -45.17 -5.06 -9.22
N LEU A 44 -45.54 -3.78 -9.13
CA LEU A 44 -45.92 -3.08 -7.91
C LEU A 44 -47.14 -3.74 -7.25
N PRO A 45 -47.22 -3.85 -5.92
CA PRO A 45 -48.49 -4.06 -5.23
C PRO A 45 -49.08 -2.72 -4.78
N THR A 46 -50.30 -2.48 -5.25
CA THR A 46 -51.25 -1.49 -4.75
C THR A 46 -51.87 -2.02 -3.44
N GLY A 47 -51.97 -1.17 -2.42
CA GLY A 47 -52.70 -1.49 -1.19
C GLY A 47 -52.80 -0.27 -0.28
N ALA A 48 -53.98 0.33 -0.25
CA ALA A 48 -54.36 1.47 0.58
C ALA A 48 -54.77 1.06 2.01
N ASP A 49 -54.75 2.07 2.88
CA ASP A 49 -55.43 2.22 4.17
C ASP A 49 -54.94 1.44 5.40
N GLN A 50 -54.27 2.17 6.30
CA GLN A 50 -54.88 2.52 7.59
C GLN A 50 -54.19 3.73 8.25
N ALA A 51 -55.04 4.63 8.76
CA ALA A 51 -54.72 5.94 9.31
C ALA A 51 -54.19 5.90 10.74
N ALA A 52 -53.27 6.82 11.09
CA ALA A 52 -53.10 7.34 12.44
C ALA A 52 -52.44 8.75 12.42
N THR A 53 -53.29 9.77 12.50
CA THR A 53 -53.15 11.05 13.22
C THR A 53 -51.76 11.57 13.66
N ALA A 54 -51.32 12.71 13.10
CA ALA A 54 -50.65 13.80 13.85
C ALA A 54 -50.68 15.13 13.05
N LYS A 55 -50.93 16.24 13.77
CA LYS A 55 -51.08 17.63 13.27
C LYS A 55 -49.76 18.25 12.75
N PRO A 56 -49.82 19.29 11.89
CA PRO A 56 -48.64 19.93 11.28
C PRO A 56 -48.04 21.01 12.19
N GLY A 57 -46.71 21.05 12.25
CA GLY A 57 -45.93 22.12 12.86
C GLY A 57 -44.96 22.73 11.84
N ASP A 58 -44.99 24.06 11.74
CA ASP A 58 -44.13 24.90 10.93
C ASP A 58 -42.64 24.70 11.24
N SER A 59 -41.85 24.22 10.27
CA SER A 59 -40.39 24.45 10.24
C SER A 59 -39.75 24.00 8.91
N ALA A 60 -40.04 24.68 7.79
CA ALA A 60 -39.35 24.41 6.52
C ALA A 60 -38.73 25.64 5.85
N THR A 61 -38.77 26.82 6.49
CA THR A 61 -38.25 28.08 5.92
C THR A 61 -37.04 28.67 6.67
N SER A 62 -36.60 28.09 7.80
CA SER A 62 -35.44 28.59 8.54
C SER A 62 -34.09 28.05 8.07
N ASP A 63 -34.05 26.90 7.39
CA ASP A 63 -32.79 26.23 7.02
C ASP A 63 -32.15 26.76 5.73
N ALA A 64 -32.94 27.36 4.85
CA ALA A 64 -32.43 27.96 3.61
C ALA A 64 -31.73 29.32 3.86
N ALA A 65 -32.20 30.09 4.85
CA ALA A 65 -31.57 31.35 5.26
C ALA A 65 -30.28 31.12 6.05
N ALA A 66 -30.25 30.09 6.90
CA ALA A 66 -29.05 29.72 7.67
C ALA A 66 -27.91 29.16 6.79
N LYS A 67 -28.24 28.49 5.68
CA LYS A 67 -27.23 28.01 4.69
C LYS A 67 -26.63 29.16 3.88
N ARG A 68 -27.40 30.19 3.51
CA ARG A 68 -26.89 31.36 2.77
C ARG A 68 -25.95 32.24 3.60
N ALA A 69 -26.17 32.35 4.91
CA ALA A 69 -25.31 33.12 5.81
C ALA A 69 -23.93 32.47 6.07
N ARG A 70 -23.77 31.16 5.82
CA ARG A 70 -22.47 30.46 5.97
C ARG A 70 -21.53 30.64 4.77
N PHE A 71 -22.06 30.99 3.59
CA PHE A 71 -21.25 31.14 2.37
C PHE A 71 -20.59 32.52 2.20
N MET A 72 -20.94 33.51 3.03
CA MET A 72 -20.46 34.90 2.90
C MET A 72 -19.53 35.35 4.04
N ARG A 73 -19.00 34.42 4.84
CA ARG A 73 -18.13 34.73 5.98
C ARG A 73 -16.68 34.46 5.63
N THR A 74 -15.90 35.51 5.44
CA THR A 74 -14.43 35.45 5.29
C THR A 74 -13.78 35.46 6.68
N ASP A 75 -13.89 34.35 7.39
CA ASP A 75 -12.98 34.07 8.51
C ASP A 75 -11.81 33.22 7.97
N PRO A 76 -10.59 33.36 8.49
CA PRO A 76 -9.45 32.55 8.06
C PRO A 76 -9.77 31.07 8.30
N VAL A 77 -9.63 30.27 7.24
CA VAL A 77 -9.80 28.82 7.28
C VAL A 77 -8.62 28.24 8.05
N ASP A 78 -8.93 27.49 9.11
CA ASP A 78 -7.98 26.73 9.91
C ASP A 78 -7.64 25.43 9.16
N ASP A 79 -6.42 25.37 8.61
CA ASP A 79 -5.93 24.31 7.74
C ASP A 79 -5.54 23.04 8.54
N GLY A 80 -6.24 22.69 9.63
CA GLY A 80 -6.12 21.38 10.30
C GLY A 80 -4.70 20.93 10.74
N LEU A 81 -3.72 21.82 10.71
CA LEU A 81 -2.29 21.54 10.93
C LEU A 81 -1.83 21.89 12.35
N ASP A 82 -2.70 22.53 13.15
CA ASP A 82 -2.38 22.92 14.53
C ASP A 82 -2.33 21.74 15.51
N GLY A 83 -2.93 20.59 15.17
CA GLY A 83 -2.89 19.37 15.99
C GLY A 83 -1.54 18.64 15.99
N LEU A 84 -0.71 18.83 14.96
CA LEU A 84 0.60 18.15 14.83
C LEU A 84 1.73 18.92 15.52
N ARG A 85 1.61 20.25 15.65
CA ARG A 85 2.52 21.06 16.49
C ARG A 85 2.24 20.89 17.98
N ALA A 86 0.97 20.75 18.37
CA ALA A 86 0.60 20.50 19.76
C ALA A 86 1.01 19.09 20.25
N ALA A 87 1.08 18.08 19.37
CA ALA A 87 1.59 16.75 19.71
C ALA A 87 3.13 16.71 19.82
N ALA A 88 3.84 17.53 19.03
CA ALA A 88 5.29 17.72 19.15
C ALA A 88 5.66 18.48 20.44
N ASP A 89 4.87 19.49 20.83
CA ASP A 89 5.08 20.25 22.07
C ASP A 89 4.59 19.52 23.35
N ALA A 90 3.69 18.53 23.21
CA ALA A 90 3.25 17.68 24.32
C ALA A 90 4.21 16.51 24.62
N ALA A 91 4.99 16.05 23.64
CA ALA A 91 6.07 15.09 23.85
C ALA A 91 7.30 15.74 24.51
N ALA A 92 7.50 17.05 24.35
CA ALA A 92 8.57 17.82 24.97
C ALA A 92 8.29 18.24 26.43
N LYS A 93 7.06 18.04 26.95
CA LYS A 93 6.66 18.46 28.32
C LYS A 93 6.53 17.32 29.35
N LYS A 94 6.98 16.11 29.03
CA LYS A 94 6.96 14.95 29.95
C LYS A 94 8.33 14.44 30.43
N ALA A 95 9.37 15.25 30.29
CA ALA A 95 10.66 15.02 30.92
C ALA A 95 11.18 16.34 31.52
N GLY A 96 10.68 16.71 32.70
CA GLY A 96 11.12 17.95 33.32
C GLY A 96 10.45 18.24 34.65
N ASN A 97 10.76 17.44 35.68
CA ASN A 97 10.87 17.97 37.05
C ASN A 97 11.64 17.00 37.96
N VAL A 98 12.92 17.28 38.28
CA VAL A 98 13.47 17.36 39.65
C VAL A 98 14.82 18.09 39.60
N GLY A 99 14.96 19.19 40.36
CA GLY A 99 16.20 19.50 41.09
C GLY A 99 17.21 20.46 40.44
N HIS A 100 17.14 21.72 40.86
CA HIS A 100 18.07 22.81 40.52
C HIS A 100 19.33 22.79 41.42
N LYS A 101 20.54 22.89 40.82
CA LYS A 101 21.62 23.82 41.25
C LYS A 101 22.65 24.02 40.11
N PRO A 102 23.28 25.20 39.99
CA PRO A 102 23.64 25.77 38.67
C PRO A 102 25.13 25.66 38.32
N SER A 103 25.44 25.57 37.02
CA SER A 103 26.70 26.08 36.44
C SER A 103 26.69 26.13 34.90
N SER A 104 26.88 27.33 34.35
CA SER A 104 27.34 27.75 33.01
C SER A 104 26.95 26.97 31.73
N PRO A 105 26.27 27.62 30.75
CA PRO A 105 26.15 27.12 29.39
C PRO A 105 27.34 27.60 28.52
N GLY A 106 27.96 26.69 27.76
CA GLY A 106 28.95 27.09 26.74
C GLY A 106 29.85 26.00 26.17
N ASN A 107 29.97 24.82 26.79
CA ASN A 107 30.96 23.81 26.37
C ASN A 107 30.39 22.42 26.00
N GLU A 108 29.11 22.13 26.24
CA GLU A 108 28.55 20.79 26.03
C GLU A 108 28.17 20.52 24.56
N ASP A 109 27.55 21.49 23.87
CA ASP A 109 27.18 21.36 22.45
C ASP A 109 28.40 21.15 21.53
N ASP A 110 29.55 21.74 21.89
CA ASP A 110 30.81 21.62 21.14
C ASP A 110 31.52 20.27 21.41
N LEU A 111 31.20 19.63 22.54
CA LEU A 111 31.76 18.33 22.93
C LEU A 111 31.02 17.19 22.23
N ASP A 112 29.69 17.28 22.11
CA ASP A 112 28.87 16.31 21.36
C ASP A 112 29.20 16.30 19.85
N ALA A 113 29.46 17.48 19.27
CA ALA A 113 29.91 17.59 17.88
C ALA A 113 31.28 16.90 17.66
N LYS A 114 32.22 17.04 18.60
CA LYS A 114 33.54 16.39 18.54
C LYS A 114 33.45 14.87 18.75
N LEU A 115 32.55 14.40 19.61
CA LEU A 115 32.29 12.97 19.79
C LEU A 115 31.65 12.35 18.53
N ALA A 116 30.75 13.07 17.86
CA ALA A 116 30.18 12.63 16.58
C ALA A 116 31.23 12.50 15.47
N ALA A 117 32.21 13.41 15.42
CA ALA A 117 33.33 13.32 14.48
C ALA A 117 34.20 12.07 14.71
N ILE A 118 34.46 11.70 15.97
CA ILE A 118 35.22 10.48 16.32
C ILE A 118 34.44 9.21 15.96
N ARG A 119 33.10 9.22 16.10
CA ARG A 119 32.26 8.10 15.63
C ARG A 119 32.34 7.91 14.12
N ALA A 120 32.39 9.01 13.36
CA ALA A 120 32.50 8.96 11.91
C ALA A 120 33.84 8.35 11.43
N GLU A 121 34.89 8.35 12.26
CA GLU A 121 36.18 7.73 11.96
C GLU A 121 36.16 6.18 11.99
N ASN A 122 35.06 5.53 12.40
CA ASN A 122 34.88 4.07 12.39
C ASN A 122 36.03 3.27 13.05
N LEU A 123 36.50 3.75 14.21
CA LEU A 123 37.56 3.09 14.98
C LEU A 123 37.13 1.69 15.43
N SER A 124 38.05 0.72 15.34
CA SER A 124 37.75 -0.65 15.77
C SER A 124 37.51 -0.74 17.28
N ALA A 125 36.65 -1.66 17.73
CA ALA A 125 36.39 -1.91 19.15
C ALA A 125 37.64 -2.29 19.96
N ARG A 126 38.73 -2.70 19.30
CA ARG A 126 40.04 -2.92 19.93
C ARG A 126 40.77 -1.60 20.21
N GLN A 127 40.75 -0.67 19.26
CA GLN A 127 41.39 0.64 19.40
C GLN A 127 40.71 1.49 20.48
N LEU A 128 39.38 1.45 20.54
CA LEU A 128 38.57 2.12 21.56
C LEU A 128 38.93 1.64 22.99
N ARG A 129 39.05 0.32 23.20
CA ARG A 129 39.48 -0.25 24.49
C ARG A 129 40.92 0.13 24.87
N ILE A 130 41.82 0.22 23.89
CA ILE A 130 43.20 0.65 24.12
C ILE A 130 43.23 2.12 24.53
N ALA A 131 42.46 2.98 23.84
CA ALA A 131 42.35 4.40 24.17
C ALA A 131 41.81 4.60 25.60
N ARG A 132 40.75 3.88 26.00
CA ARG A 132 40.25 3.93 27.40
C ARG A 132 41.29 3.45 28.41
N ARG A 133 42.07 2.42 28.09
CA ARG A 133 43.15 1.94 28.97
C ARG A 133 44.28 2.97 29.10
N ILE A 134 44.67 3.64 28.01
CA ILE A 134 45.66 4.72 28.03
C ILE A 134 45.14 5.91 28.84
N ALA A 135 43.87 6.30 28.65
CA ALA A 135 43.24 7.35 29.44
C ALA A 135 43.29 7.04 30.95
N GLY A 136 43.01 5.79 31.34
CA GLY A 136 43.15 5.33 32.72
C GLY A 136 44.58 5.39 33.27
N LEU A 137 45.60 5.09 32.45
CA LEU A 137 47.02 5.22 32.83
C LEU A 137 47.44 6.68 33.04
N HIS A 138 46.84 7.61 32.29
CA HIS A 138 47.05 9.04 32.45
C HIS A 138 46.09 9.69 33.47
N HIS A 139 45.36 8.87 34.25
CA HIS A 139 44.39 9.31 35.25
C HIS A 139 43.30 10.27 34.70
N ILE A 140 42.91 10.06 33.45
CA ILE A 140 41.84 10.79 32.79
C ILE A 140 40.54 10.02 33.02
N ASN A 141 39.60 10.64 33.75
CA ASN A 141 38.25 10.10 33.91
C ASN A 141 37.45 10.37 32.63
N VAL A 142 36.85 9.32 32.09
CA VAL A 142 36.07 9.36 30.85
C VAL A 142 34.90 8.39 30.95
N GLU A 143 33.74 8.82 30.44
CA GLU A 143 32.49 8.08 30.55
C GLU A 143 32.30 7.11 29.38
N SER A 144 32.77 7.51 28.18
CA SER A 144 32.70 6.70 26.95
C SER A 144 34.09 6.36 26.39
N ASP A 145 34.19 5.28 25.61
CA ASP A 145 35.43 4.91 24.91
C ASP A 145 35.84 5.96 23.87
N GLU A 146 34.85 6.61 23.26
CA GLU A 146 35.04 7.68 22.26
C GLU A 146 35.53 8.96 22.91
N GLU A 147 35.04 9.27 24.11
CA GLU A 147 35.50 10.41 24.91
C GLU A 147 36.96 10.21 25.36
N ALA A 148 37.36 8.96 25.63
CA ALA A 148 38.76 8.64 25.90
C ALA A 148 39.69 9.03 24.76
N VAL A 149 39.27 8.82 23.50
CA VAL A 149 40.03 9.21 22.32
C VAL A 149 40.10 10.73 22.21
N LEU A 150 38.98 11.42 22.43
CA LEU A 150 38.89 12.89 22.38
C LEU A 150 39.86 13.54 23.38
N ARG A 151 39.77 13.16 24.66
CA ARG A 151 40.57 13.74 25.75
C ARG A 151 42.06 13.43 25.63
N LEU A 152 42.41 12.32 24.99
CA LEU A 152 43.80 11.98 24.69
C LEU A 152 44.36 12.84 23.55
N ARG A 153 43.59 13.04 22.48
CA ARG A 153 43.97 13.92 21.36
C ARG A 153 44.09 15.39 21.76
N GLU A 154 43.20 15.88 22.62
CA GLU A 154 43.30 17.24 23.19
C GLU A 154 44.58 17.46 24.00
N ARG A 155 45.18 16.38 24.53
CA ARG A 155 46.48 16.40 25.21
C ARG A 155 47.66 16.04 24.29
N GLY A 156 47.42 15.91 22.99
CA GLY A 156 48.44 15.58 21.98
C GLY A 156 48.92 14.13 22.06
N ILE A 157 48.13 13.22 22.64
CA ILE A 157 48.48 11.81 22.79
C ILE A 157 47.60 10.99 21.84
N ASP A 158 48.17 10.54 20.73
CA ASP A 158 47.42 9.74 19.75
C ASP A 158 47.43 8.23 20.12
N PRO A 159 46.26 7.64 20.43
CA PRO A 159 46.17 6.23 20.81
C PRO A 159 46.43 5.26 19.64
N SER A 160 46.50 5.78 18.39
CA SER A 160 46.74 5.01 17.17
C SER A 160 48.23 4.83 16.85
N HIS A 161 49.14 5.54 17.52
CA HIS A 161 50.58 5.42 17.24
C HIS A 161 51.23 4.21 17.93
N ARG A 162 52.08 3.52 17.16
CA ARG A 162 52.75 2.24 17.51
C ARG A 162 53.59 2.30 18.80
N ALA A 163 54.02 3.49 19.22
CA ALA A 163 54.86 3.70 20.41
C ALA A 163 54.11 3.46 21.73
N ALA A 164 52.83 3.85 21.83
CA ALA A 164 52.02 3.63 23.04
C ALA A 164 51.69 2.14 23.27
N LEU A 165 51.54 1.38 22.19
CA LEU A 165 51.36 -0.08 22.22
C LEU A 165 52.61 -0.81 22.76
N GLY A 166 53.82 -0.30 22.52
CA GLY A 166 55.07 -0.89 22.99
C GLY A 166 55.27 -0.82 24.50
N GLN A 167 54.86 0.28 25.15
CA GLN A 167 54.96 0.45 26.60
C GLN A 167 53.91 -0.37 27.38
N ILE A 168 52.76 -0.65 26.76
CA ILE A 168 51.71 -1.49 27.35
C ILE A 168 52.09 -2.98 27.27
N LEU A 169 52.79 -3.40 26.21
CA LEU A 169 53.30 -4.77 26.08
C LEU A 169 54.51 -5.05 26.99
N SER A 170 55.36 -4.05 27.26
CA SER A 170 56.47 -4.20 28.21
C SER A 170 56.03 -4.19 29.68
N SER A 171 54.96 -3.46 30.02
CA SER A 171 54.34 -3.47 31.36
C SER A 171 53.52 -4.74 31.64
N GLU A 172 52.83 -5.32 30.64
CA GLU A 172 52.22 -6.65 30.75
C GLU A 172 53.29 -7.76 30.84
N GLY A 173 54.41 -7.62 30.13
CA GLY A 173 55.56 -8.54 30.22
C GLY A 173 56.27 -8.54 31.58
N SER A 174 56.31 -7.39 32.26
CA SER A 174 56.87 -7.28 33.62
C SER A 174 55.88 -7.67 34.73
N ARG A 175 54.56 -7.60 34.47
CA ARG A 175 53.53 -8.10 35.40
C ARG A 175 53.35 -9.63 35.33
N SER A 176 53.68 -10.26 34.21
CA SER A 176 53.62 -11.71 34.01
C SER A 176 54.87 -12.48 34.48
N GLN A 177 55.96 -11.77 34.85
CA GLN A 177 57.16 -12.39 35.45
C GLN A 177 57.23 -12.36 36.98
N ALA A 178 56.26 -11.78 37.68
CA ALA A 178 56.17 -11.90 39.14
C ALA A 178 55.40 -13.18 39.52
N LYS A 179 56.14 -14.25 39.86
CA LYS A 179 55.60 -15.44 40.54
C LYS A 179 54.91 -15.02 41.86
N PRO A 180 53.73 -15.56 42.20
CA PRO A 180 53.15 -15.32 43.52
C PRO A 180 53.89 -16.16 44.58
N SER A 181 54.63 -15.48 45.45
CA SER A 181 55.03 -16.00 46.76
C SER A 181 53.83 -15.97 47.70
N GLN A 182 53.60 -17.10 48.37
CA GLN A 182 52.60 -17.23 49.42
C GLN A 182 53.03 -16.40 50.63
N GLN A 183 52.21 -15.42 51.02
CA GLN A 183 52.25 -14.84 52.37
C GLN A 183 50.83 -14.76 52.92
N PRO A 184 50.59 -15.25 54.16
CA PRO A 184 49.26 -15.40 54.72
C PRO A 184 48.72 -14.08 55.29
N LEU A 185 47.42 -13.85 55.10
CA LEU A 185 46.70 -12.81 55.82
C LEU A 185 46.65 -13.13 57.33
N ALA A 186 47.04 -12.14 58.13
CA ALA A 186 46.93 -12.15 59.58
C ALA A 186 45.47 -11.98 60.03
N LEU A 187 44.96 -12.95 60.79
CA LEU A 187 43.79 -12.75 61.65
C LEU A 187 44.23 -12.17 62.99
N VAL A 188 43.62 -11.03 63.34
CA VAL A 188 43.69 -10.38 64.65
C VAL A 188 42.95 -11.25 65.68
N ARG A 189 43.56 -11.41 66.86
CA ARG A 189 43.12 -12.26 67.98
C ARG A 189 42.78 -11.35 69.16
N PRO A 190 41.62 -11.48 69.84
CA PRO A 190 41.44 -10.90 71.16
C PRO A 190 41.83 -11.90 72.27
N ALA A 191 42.18 -11.32 73.41
CA ALA A 191 42.94 -11.89 74.52
C ALA A 191 42.21 -12.94 75.38
N GLN A 192 43.01 -13.80 76.02
CA GLN A 192 42.60 -14.73 77.08
C GLN A 192 42.51 -14.02 78.44
N GLN A 193 41.55 -14.44 79.27
CA GLN A 193 41.59 -14.33 80.72
C GLN A 193 41.32 -15.70 81.36
N SER A 194 41.83 -15.86 82.57
CA SER A 194 42.44 -17.07 83.16
C SER A 194 41.82 -17.53 84.48
N MET A 195 42.19 -18.75 84.91
CA MET A 195 42.28 -19.33 86.29
C MET A 195 41.21 -20.39 86.71
N PRO A 196 41.46 -21.27 87.74
CA PRO A 196 42.56 -22.26 87.87
C PRO A 196 42.24 -23.61 88.61
N LEU A 197 43.14 -24.62 88.47
CA LEU A 197 43.60 -25.70 89.42
C LEU A 197 42.63 -26.77 90.02
N PRO A 198 43.10 -27.93 90.61
CA PRO A 198 44.48 -28.40 90.90
C PRO A 198 44.85 -29.90 90.57
N LEU A 199 46.16 -30.20 90.68
CA LEU A 199 46.83 -31.52 90.58
C LEU A 199 46.86 -32.30 91.93
N PRO A 200 47.30 -33.58 92.00
CA PRO A 200 48.73 -33.88 92.26
C PRO A 200 49.33 -35.21 91.70
N SER A 201 50.67 -35.18 91.49
CA SER A 201 51.76 -36.19 91.69
C SER A 201 51.51 -37.70 91.50
N ALA A 202 52.40 -38.57 91.01
CA ALA A 202 53.77 -38.53 90.47
C ALA A 202 54.08 -39.94 89.88
N GLY A 203 54.98 -40.03 88.89
CA GLY A 203 55.75 -41.25 88.59
C GLY A 203 55.54 -41.90 87.22
N GLY A 204 56.63 -42.03 86.45
CA GLY A 204 56.85 -43.18 85.57
C GLY A 204 56.51 -43.02 84.07
N ALA A 205 57.56 -42.76 83.28
CA ALA A 205 57.94 -43.50 82.07
C ALA A 205 56.95 -43.69 80.86
N ARG A 206 57.55 -43.44 79.69
CA ARG A 206 57.27 -43.94 78.33
C ARG A 206 56.19 -43.25 77.48
N LEU A 207 56.69 -42.35 76.63
CA LEU A 207 56.13 -42.02 75.32
C LEU A 207 55.84 -43.31 74.52
N PRO A 208 54.73 -43.42 73.77
CA PRO A 208 54.56 -44.50 72.81
C PRO A 208 55.62 -44.34 71.69
N PRO A 209 56.24 -45.43 71.21
CA PRO A 209 57.25 -45.35 70.17
C PRO A 209 56.65 -44.83 68.86
N ARG A 210 57.41 -43.99 68.17
CA ARG A 210 57.22 -43.69 66.74
C ARG A 210 57.31 -45.00 65.97
N GLU A 211 56.18 -45.60 65.63
CA GLU A 211 56.14 -46.57 64.55
C GLU A 211 56.52 -45.83 63.27
N THR A 212 57.68 -46.20 62.73
CA THR A 212 58.08 -45.91 61.36
C THR A 212 57.05 -46.54 60.44
N LEU A 213 56.08 -45.73 59.99
CA LEU A 213 55.16 -46.09 58.93
C LEU A 213 55.97 -46.43 57.68
N ASP A 214 56.03 -47.73 57.34
CA ASP A 214 56.61 -48.25 56.10
C ASP A 214 56.21 -47.36 54.91
N GLU A 215 57.18 -46.95 54.10
CA GLU A 215 56.95 -46.17 52.88
C GLU A 215 55.93 -46.84 51.95
N ASP A 216 55.86 -48.18 52.00
CA ASP A 216 54.88 -49.01 51.29
C ASP A 216 53.44 -48.82 51.80
N ARG A 217 53.22 -48.58 53.10
CA ARG A 217 51.88 -48.27 53.64
C ARG A 217 51.43 -46.87 53.22
N ARG A 218 52.33 -45.89 53.19
CA ARG A 218 52.04 -44.53 52.69
C ARG A 218 51.74 -44.54 51.19
N ALA A 219 52.51 -45.28 50.40
CA ALA A 219 52.24 -45.47 48.98
C ALA A 219 50.87 -46.15 48.76
N ALA A 220 50.55 -47.19 49.52
CA ALA A 220 49.24 -47.86 49.46
C ALA A 220 48.07 -46.94 49.87
N GLU A 221 48.26 -46.05 50.85
CA GLU A 221 47.28 -45.04 51.25
C GLU A 221 47.10 -43.95 50.18
N ILE A 222 48.18 -43.48 49.56
CA ILE A 222 48.12 -42.54 48.44
C ILE A 222 47.40 -43.17 47.24
N PHE A 223 47.69 -44.44 46.91
CA PHE A 223 46.98 -45.17 45.85
C PHE A 223 45.49 -45.37 46.18
N LYS A 224 45.12 -45.60 47.44
CA LYS A 224 43.71 -45.66 47.87
C LYS A 224 43.01 -44.31 47.74
N ILE A 225 43.66 -43.22 48.15
CA ILE A 225 43.14 -41.85 48.01
C ILE A 225 42.99 -41.46 46.53
N GLN A 226 43.98 -41.75 45.68
CA GLN A 226 43.89 -41.52 44.24
C GLN A 226 42.78 -42.35 43.58
N ARG A 227 42.63 -43.63 43.98
CA ARG A 227 41.55 -44.50 43.48
C ARG A 227 40.17 -44.02 43.92
N ASP A 228 40.03 -43.48 45.12
CA ASP A 228 38.78 -42.91 45.62
C ASP A 228 38.46 -41.56 44.99
N ILE A 229 39.44 -40.69 44.75
CA ILE A 229 39.26 -39.44 43.98
C ILE A 229 38.85 -39.78 42.54
N ALA A 230 39.51 -40.76 41.91
CA ALA A 230 39.15 -41.23 40.57
C ALA A 230 37.75 -41.85 40.53
N ARG A 231 37.35 -42.64 41.53
CA ARG A 231 35.98 -43.19 41.65
C ARG A 231 34.94 -42.09 41.84
N ARG A 232 35.19 -41.08 42.69
CA ARG A 232 34.28 -39.93 42.89
C ARG A 232 34.17 -39.07 41.64
N ARG A 233 35.28 -38.83 40.94
CA ARG A 233 35.31 -38.08 39.66
C ARG A 233 34.55 -38.84 38.56
N ARG A 234 34.77 -40.16 38.45
CA ARG A 234 34.03 -41.02 37.50
C ARG A 234 32.53 -41.01 37.81
N ARG A 235 32.12 -41.15 39.08
CA ARG A 235 30.70 -41.06 39.46
C ARG A 235 30.09 -39.69 39.12
N ARG A 236 30.77 -38.59 39.43
CA ARG A 236 30.29 -37.23 39.08
C ARG A 236 30.21 -37.00 37.56
N MET A 237 31.21 -37.44 36.80
CA MET A 237 31.17 -37.40 35.33
C MET A 237 30.06 -38.28 34.77
N LEU A 238 29.81 -39.45 35.36
CA LEU A 238 28.72 -40.34 34.95
C LEU A 238 27.35 -39.68 35.20
N PHE A 239 27.14 -39.06 36.37
CA PHE A 239 25.91 -38.31 36.65
C PHE A 239 25.72 -37.11 35.72
N LEU A 240 26.80 -36.39 35.40
CA LEU A 240 26.77 -35.30 34.42
C LEU A 240 26.42 -35.81 33.02
N ALA A 241 27.08 -36.88 32.57
CA ALA A 241 26.82 -37.52 31.29
C ALA A 241 25.39 -38.06 31.20
N MET A 242 24.86 -38.66 32.27
CA MET A 242 23.49 -39.14 32.33
C MET A 242 22.48 -37.98 32.26
N ARG A 243 22.73 -36.87 32.96
CA ARG A 243 21.88 -35.68 32.91
C ARG A 243 21.89 -35.05 31.51
N LEU A 244 23.06 -34.95 30.87
CA LEU A 244 23.20 -34.46 29.51
C LEU A 244 22.53 -35.39 28.50
N LEU A 245 22.69 -36.71 28.66
CA LEU A 245 22.06 -37.69 27.80
C LEU A 245 20.54 -37.61 27.91
N LEU A 246 19.99 -37.53 29.12
CA LEU A 246 18.54 -37.52 29.33
C LEU A 246 17.89 -36.18 28.96
N LEU A 247 18.56 -35.05 29.22
CA LEU A 247 17.97 -33.72 29.02
C LEU A 247 18.29 -33.09 27.66
N VAL A 248 19.37 -33.53 27.00
CA VAL A 248 19.77 -33.02 25.68
C VAL A 248 19.70 -34.12 24.64
N VAL A 249 20.48 -35.20 24.77
CA VAL A 249 20.61 -36.19 23.69
C VAL A 249 19.29 -36.92 23.42
N LEU A 250 18.60 -37.39 24.46
CA LEU A 250 17.35 -38.13 24.33
C LEU A 250 16.26 -37.33 23.59
N PRO A 251 15.88 -36.10 24.01
CA PRO A 251 14.87 -35.33 23.28
C PRO A 251 15.34 -34.93 21.87
N THR A 252 16.64 -34.77 21.63
CA THR A 252 17.16 -34.51 20.27
C THR A 252 17.07 -35.71 19.35
N VAL A 253 17.34 -36.91 19.87
CA VAL A 253 17.18 -38.16 19.11
C VAL A 253 15.71 -38.40 18.82
N ILE A 254 14.81 -38.13 19.77
CA ILE A 254 13.35 -38.19 19.54
C ILE A 254 12.93 -37.21 18.44
N ALA A 255 13.40 -35.95 18.50
CA ALA A 255 13.13 -34.96 17.47
C ALA A 255 13.69 -35.39 16.10
N GLY A 256 14.87 -35.99 16.07
CA GLY A 256 15.47 -36.53 14.86
C GLY A 256 14.69 -37.71 14.28
N LEU A 257 14.29 -38.67 15.10
CA LEU A 257 13.44 -39.77 14.65
C LEU A 257 12.12 -39.25 14.08
N TYR A 258 11.53 -38.22 14.67
CA TYR A 258 10.34 -37.57 14.13
C TYR A 258 10.62 -36.93 12.77
N TYR A 259 11.62 -36.04 12.63
CA TYR A 259 11.87 -35.33 11.37
C TYR A 259 12.35 -36.23 10.22
N PHE A 260 13.08 -37.31 10.52
CA PHE A 260 13.59 -38.21 9.49
C PHE A 260 12.63 -39.34 9.11
N ARG A 261 11.72 -39.75 10.02
CA ARG A 261 10.89 -40.95 9.80
C ARG A 261 9.38 -40.70 9.81
N VAL A 262 8.91 -39.69 10.53
CA VAL A 262 7.47 -39.45 10.77
C VAL A 262 6.96 -38.20 10.06
N ALA A 263 7.77 -37.15 10.00
CA ALA A 263 7.34 -35.87 9.46
C ALA A 263 7.06 -35.96 7.95
N THR A 264 5.89 -35.45 7.54
CA THR A 264 5.47 -35.47 6.13
C THR A 264 6.34 -34.55 5.28
N PRO A 265 6.83 -35.01 4.12
CA PRO A 265 7.50 -34.17 3.14
C PRO A 265 6.52 -33.13 2.59
N LEU A 266 6.96 -31.89 2.50
CA LEU A 266 6.21 -30.79 1.88
C LEU A 266 7.04 -30.20 0.75
N TYR A 267 6.36 -29.87 -0.33
CA TYR A 267 6.89 -29.46 -1.62
C TYR A 267 6.55 -27.99 -1.86
N ALA A 268 7.55 -27.13 -2.00
CA ALA A 268 7.37 -25.71 -2.25
C ALA A 268 7.49 -25.41 -3.75
N THR A 269 6.41 -24.90 -4.34
CA THR A 269 6.39 -24.36 -5.70
C THR A 269 6.60 -22.86 -5.63
N HIS A 270 7.61 -22.38 -6.36
CA HIS A 270 7.92 -20.96 -6.47
C HIS A 270 7.41 -20.41 -7.79
N SER A 271 6.87 -19.20 -7.74
CA SER A 271 6.39 -18.45 -8.91
C SER A 271 6.61 -16.97 -8.68
N GLN A 272 6.89 -16.24 -9.75
CA GLN A 272 7.14 -14.80 -9.71
C GLN A 272 6.39 -14.12 -10.84
N PHE A 273 5.69 -13.04 -10.53
CA PHE A 273 4.90 -12.29 -11.50
C PHE A 273 4.89 -10.81 -11.20
N GLN A 274 4.62 -10.01 -12.24
CA GLN A 274 4.54 -8.56 -12.17
C GLN A 274 3.21 -8.08 -12.73
N ILE A 275 2.67 -7.01 -12.16
CA ILE A 275 1.54 -6.28 -12.73
C ILE A 275 2.10 -5.16 -13.58
N GLN A 276 1.86 -5.24 -14.89
CA GLN A 276 2.32 -4.24 -15.85
C GLN A 276 1.16 -3.35 -16.28
N PHE A 277 1.50 -2.09 -16.54
CA PHE A 277 0.60 -1.07 -17.06
C PHE A 277 0.95 -0.83 -18.51
N ALA A 278 -0.06 -0.81 -19.38
CA ALA A 278 0.12 -0.36 -20.75
C ALA A 278 0.27 1.18 -20.81
N SER A 279 1.34 1.74 -20.25
CA SER A 279 1.63 3.16 -20.46
C SER A 279 2.17 3.36 -21.88
N VAL A 280 1.50 4.21 -22.65
CA VAL A 280 1.99 4.60 -23.97
C VAL A 280 3.30 5.35 -23.77
N SER A 281 4.39 4.81 -24.29
CA SER A 281 5.72 5.43 -24.28
C SER A 281 5.63 6.81 -24.95
N GLY A 282 5.53 7.87 -24.15
CA GLY A 282 5.30 9.23 -24.67
C GLY A 282 5.20 10.33 -23.63
N LEU A 283 4.88 10.03 -22.37
CA LEU A 283 4.99 11.01 -21.29
C LEU A 283 6.44 11.06 -20.76
N GLY A 284 7.04 12.24 -20.79
CA GLY A 284 8.35 12.52 -20.20
C GLY A 284 8.44 12.15 -18.71
N GLY A 285 9.68 12.14 -18.18
CA GLY A 285 10.08 11.48 -16.93
C GLY A 285 9.26 11.73 -15.66
N GLU A 286 8.44 12.78 -15.57
CA GLU A 286 7.52 13.03 -14.45
C GLU A 286 6.28 12.13 -14.47
N GLY A 287 5.74 11.76 -15.64
CA GLY A 287 4.59 10.84 -15.74
C GLY A 287 4.95 9.40 -15.32
N ASN A 288 6.21 9.01 -15.53
CA ASN A 288 6.71 7.69 -15.18
C ASN A 288 6.85 7.49 -13.66
N ALA A 289 7.11 8.56 -12.90
CA ALA A 289 7.19 8.50 -11.45
C ALA A 289 5.81 8.27 -10.80
N ILE A 290 4.77 8.91 -11.32
CA ILE A 290 3.39 8.75 -10.82
C ILE A 290 2.84 7.37 -11.18
N ALA A 291 3.13 6.88 -12.40
CA ALA A 291 2.77 5.53 -12.82
C ALA A 291 3.44 4.46 -11.95
N GLY A 292 4.72 4.64 -11.60
CA GLY A 292 5.43 3.75 -10.67
C GLY A 292 4.80 3.69 -9.26
N MET A 293 4.27 4.81 -8.77
CA MET A 293 3.58 4.83 -7.47
C MET A 293 2.25 4.03 -7.50
N GLN A 294 1.47 4.13 -8.58
CA GLN A 294 0.22 3.35 -8.71
C GLN A 294 0.46 1.85 -8.90
N ALA A 295 1.55 1.45 -9.56
CA ALA A 295 1.93 0.05 -9.70
C ALA A 295 2.14 -0.64 -8.35
N ASN A 296 2.74 0.08 -7.41
CA ASN A 296 2.93 -0.40 -6.05
C ASN A 296 1.60 -0.66 -5.32
N SER A 297 0.59 0.20 -5.48
CA SER A 297 -0.70 -0.01 -4.81
C SER A 297 -1.47 -1.22 -5.34
N ASP A 298 -1.38 -1.47 -6.65
CA ASP A 298 -2.10 -2.59 -7.28
C ASP A 298 -1.46 -3.93 -6.92
N ALA A 299 -0.11 -3.99 -6.91
CA ALA A 299 0.64 -5.14 -6.42
C ALA A 299 0.28 -5.50 -4.98
N VAL A 300 0.22 -4.49 -4.10
CA VAL A 300 -0.19 -4.66 -2.69
C VAL A 300 -1.65 -5.11 -2.57
N SER A 301 -2.55 -4.60 -3.43
CA SER A 301 -3.96 -5.03 -3.46
C SER A 301 -4.08 -6.52 -3.82
N VAL A 302 -3.35 -6.99 -4.83
CA VAL A 302 -3.31 -8.41 -5.22
C VAL A 302 -2.68 -9.26 -4.13
N GLN A 303 -1.57 -8.83 -3.53
CA GLN A 303 -0.96 -9.52 -2.38
C GLN A 303 -1.95 -9.68 -1.22
N ASN A 304 -2.66 -8.61 -0.86
CA ASN A 304 -3.65 -8.62 0.21
C ASN A 304 -4.82 -9.55 -0.12
N TYR A 305 -5.26 -9.58 -1.38
CA TYR A 305 -6.29 -10.50 -1.83
C TYR A 305 -5.84 -11.97 -1.74
N LEU A 306 -4.67 -12.30 -2.29
CA LEU A 306 -4.16 -13.67 -2.29
C LEU A 306 -3.82 -14.18 -0.88
N SER A 307 -3.44 -13.29 0.04
CA SER A 307 -3.26 -13.64 1.46
C SER A 307 -4.56 -13.69 2.28
N SER A 308 -5.69 -13.29 1.69
CA SER A 308 -6.97 -13.19 2.38
C SER A 308 -7.67 -14.54 2.57
N ARG A 309 -8.70 -14.53 3.42
CA ARG A 309 -9.62 -15.67 3.59
C ARG A 309 -10.39 -15.99 2.32
N ASP A 310 -10.66 -14.98 1.50
CA ASP A 310 -11.44 -15.13 0.28
C ASP A 310 -10.70 -16.01 -0.74
N ALA A 311 -9.42 -15.70 -0.99
CA ALA A 311 -8.56 -16.52 -1.83
C ALA A 311 -8.44 -17.97 -1.31
N MET A 312 -8.33 -18.16 0.01
CA MET A 312 -8.29 -19.50 0.62
C MET A 312 -9.61 -20.27 0.41
N MET A 313 -10.76 -19.62 0.63
CA MET A 313 -12.07 -20.25 0.45
C MET A 313 -12.29 -20.63 -1.01
N ARG A 314 -11.89 -19.76 -1.94
CA ARG A 314 -11.95 -20.02 -3.38
C ARG A 314 -11.04 -21.18 -3.77
N LEU A 315 -9.78 -21.17 -3.33
CA LEU A 315 -8.84 -22.27 -3.57
C LEU A 315 -9.36 -23.60 -3.00
N ASN A 316 -10.03 -23.54 -1.85
CA ASN A 316 -10.66 -24.71 -1.27
C ASN A 316 -11.85 -25.22 -2.12
N ALA A 317 -12.67 -24.33 -2.66
CA ALA A 317 -13.80 -24.70 -3.51
C ALA A 317 -13.32 -25.32 -4.84
N ASP A 318 -12.30 -24.74 -5.46
CA ASP A 318 -11.87 -25.13 -6.81
C ASP A 318 -10.90 -26.31 -6.81
N LYS A 319 -9.94 -26.33 -5.87
CA LYS A 319 -8.84 -27.31 -5.84
C LYS A 319 -8.83 -28.18 -4.59
N GLY A 320 -9.76 -27.97 -3.66
CA GLY A 320 -9.86 -28.80 -2.45
C GLY A 320 -8.70 -28.60 -1.47
N PHE A 321 -8.25 -27.35 -1.27
CA PHE A 321 -7.18 -26.99 -0.33
C PHE A 321 -7.29 -27.72 1.02
N ARG A 322 -8.45 -27.68 1.67
CA ARG A 322 -8.66 -28.33 2.97
C ARG A 322 -8.47 -29.84 2.90
N ALA A 323 -9.02 -30.48 1.87
CA ALA A 323 -8.94 -31.93 1.70
C ALA A 323 -7.50 -32.41 1.53
N ALA A 324 -6.67 -31.64 0.80
CA ALA A 324 -5.26 -31.95 0.61
C ALA A 324 -4.47 -32.02 1.93
N TYR A 325 -4.87 -31.28 2.99
CA TYR A 325 -4.22 -31.34 4.31
C TYR A 325 -4.95 -32.21 5.34
N GLN A 326 -6.11 -32.77 4.97
CA GLN A 326 -6.85 -33.73 5.79
C GLN A 326 -6.47 -35.19 5.50
N ASP A 327 -5.62 -35.41 4.49
CA ASP A 327 -5.19 -36.74 4.08
C ASP A 327 -4.58 -37.53 5.26
N PRO A 328 -4.99 -38.79 5.50
CA PRO A 328 -4.46 -39.63 6.57
C PRO A 328 -2.94 -39.88 6.52
N SER A 329 -2.32 -39.74 5.34
CA SER A 329 -0.87 -39.88 5.13
C SER A 329 -0.05 -38.73 5.74
N ILE A 330 -0.69 -37.62 6.08
CA ILE A 330 -0.05 -36.48 6.73
C ILE A 330 0.13 -36.76 8.21
N ASP A 331 1.27 -36.34 8.74
CA ASP A 331 1.65 -36.55 10.12
C ASP A 331 0.63 -35.89 11.08
N PRO A 332 0.33 -36.52 12.23
CA PRO A 332 -0.71 -36.03 13.13
C PRO A 332 -0.53 -34.59 13.61
N LEU A 333 0.71 -34.06 13.58
CA LEU A 333 1.00 -32.71 14.04
C LEU A 333 0.69 -31.64 12.99
N LYS A 334 0.89 -31.91 11.70
CA LYS A 334 0.56 -30.96 10.62
C LYS A 334 -0.79 -31.22 9.98
N ARG A 335 -1.34 -32.43 10.12
CA ARG A 335 -2.62 -32.81 9.53
C ARG A 335 -3.75 -31.94 10.08
N LEU A 336 -4.57 -31.44 9.17
CA LEU A 336 -5.76 -30.70 9.51
C LEU A 336 -6.85 -31.70 9.96
N PRO A 337 -7.52 -31.49 11.11
CA PRO A 337 -8.58 -32.41 11.55
C PRO A 337 -9.79 -32.35 10.61
N ALA A 338 -10.56 -33.44 10.54
CA ALA A 338 -11.70 -33.57 9.62
C ALA A 338 -12.76 -32.48 9.87
N ASP A 339 -12.98 -32.13 11.13
CA ASP A 339 -13.92 -31.13 11.64
C ASP A 339 -13.30 -29.72 11.81
N ALA A 340 -12.12 -29.46 11.23
CA ALA A 340 -11.45 -28.17 11.33
C ALA A 340 -12.36 -26.98 10.98
N THR A 341 -12.23 -25.87 11.71
CA THR A 341 -12.91 -24.63 11.35
C THR A 341 -12.22 -23.94 10.18
N ASN A 342 -12.93 -23.02 9.51
CA ASN A 342 -12.32 -22.20 8.46
C ASN A 342 -11.15 -21.37 8.99
N GLU A 343 -11.18 -20.94 10.25
CA GLU A 343 -10.06 -20.23 10.90
C GLU A 343 -8.83 -21.11 11.14
N ALA A 344 -9.02 -22.40 11.43
CA ALA A 344 -7.90 -23.35 11.49
C ALA A 344 -7.28 -23.57 10.10
N THR A 345 -8.13 -23.69 9.07
CA THR A 345 -7.72 -23.83 7.67
C THR A 345 -6.99 -22.58 7.18
N TYR A 346 -7.46 -21.39 7.54
CA TYR A 346 -6.82 -20.12 7.18
C TYR A 346 -5.44 -19.95 7.84
N ARG A 347 -5.29 -20.33 9.12
CA ARG A 347 -3.97 -20.34 9.78
C ARG A 347 -2.98 -21.29 9.10
N LEU A 348 -3.47 -22.40 8.53
CA LEU A 348 -2.66 -23.32 7.74
C LEU A 348 -2.32 -22.72 6.37
N TYR A 349 -3.29 -22.08 5.73
CA TYR A 349 -3.11 -21.36 4.47
C TYR A 349 -2.01 -20.30 4.57
N GLN A 350 -2.03 -19.44 5.59
CA GLN A 350 -0.99 -18.43 5.82
C GLN A 350 0.42 -19.01 6.02
N LYS A 351 0.54 -20.26 6.49
CA LYS A 351 1.83 -20.95 6.63
C LYS A 351 2.27 -21.63 5.33
N SER A 352 1.32 -21.94 4.46
CA SER A 352 1.53 -22.73 3.25
C SER A 352 1.66 -21.86 2.00
N VAL A 353 0.96 -20.73 1.96
CA VAL A 353 1.02 -19.74 0.87
C VAL A 353 1.67 -18.48 1.41
N LYS A 354 2.90 -18.23 0.97
CA LYS A 354 3.66 -17.04 1.34
C LYS A 354 3.80 -16.15 0.11
N ILE A 355 3.50 -14.87 0.27
CA ILE A 355 3.50 -13.91 -0.83
C ILE A 355 4.29 -12.69 -0.38
N GLY A 356 5.39 -12.43 -1.05
CA GLY A 356 6.24 -11.25 -0.88
C GLY A 356 6.06 -10.28 -2.03
N TYR A 357 6.14 -8.99 -1.73
CA TYR A 357 6.23 -7.94 -2.74
C TYR A 357 7.57 -7.23 -2.59
N ASP A 358 8.35 -7.16 -3.66
CA ASP A 358 9.54 -6.32 -3.73
C ASP A 358 9.22 -5.01 -4.46
N PRO A 359 9.16 -3.85 -3.76
CA PRO A 359 8.87 -2.56 -4.38
C PRO A 359 10.00 -2.06 -5.29
N THR A 360 11.22 -2.61 -5.18
CA THR A 360 12.36 -2.23 -6.01
C THR A 360 12.27 -2.86 -7.39
N GLU A 361 11.91 -4.15 -7.45
CA GLU A 361 11.75 -4.89 -8.69
C GLU A 361 10.32 -4.82 -9.24
N GLY A 362 9.35 -4.46 -8.40
CA GLY A 362 7.92 -4.46 -8.75
C GLY A 362 7.35 -5.86 -8.94
N MET A 363 7.96 -6.87 -8.31
CA MET A 363 7.65 -8.29 -8.49
C MET A 363 6.92 -8.84 -7.26
N LEU A 364 5.94 -9.71 -7.49
CA LEU A 364 5.35 -10.56 -6.46
C LEU A 364 6.01 -11.93 -6.51
N ASP A 365 6.64 -12.31 -5.41
CA ASP A 365 7.15 -13.65 -5.18
C ASP A 365 6.11 -14.46 -4.42
N MET A 366 5.71 -15.59 -4.97
CA MET A 366 4.79 -16.51 -4.34
C MET A 366 5.43 -17.88 -4.14
N GLU A 367 5.36 -18.36 -2.90
CA GLU A 367 5.75 -19.71 -2.49
C GLU A 367 4.50 -20.43 -1.99
N VAL A 368 4.14 -21.53 -2.65
CA VAL A 368 3.04 -22.40 -2.25
C VAL A 368 3.61 -23.74 -1.79
N ILE A 369 3.24 -24.19 -0.60
CA ILE A 369 3.80 -25.37 0.05
C ILE A 369 2.70 -26.41 0.22
N ALA A 370 2.74 -27.53 -0.49
CA ALA A 370 1.74 -28.59 -0.37
C ALA A 370 2.36 -29.98 -0.07
N PRO A 371 1.57 -30.97 0.40
CA PRO A 371 2.05 -32.33 0.67
C PRO A 371 2.42 -33.14 -0.58
N ASN A 372 1.98 -32.72 -1.76
CA ASN A 372 2.27 -33.36 -3.04
C ASN A 372 2.78 -32.29 -4.03
N PRO A 373 3.85 -32.57 -4.81
CA PRO A 373 4.39 -31.62 -5.78
C PRO A 373 3.38 -31.16 -6.83
N GLU A 374 2.54 -32.05 -7.37
CA GLU A 374 1.52 -31.71 -8.37
C GLU A 374 0.43 -30.82 -7.79
N ILE A 375 0.02 -31.09 -6.55
CA ILE A 375 -0.96 -30.26 -5.83
C ILE A 375 -0.38 -28.87 -5.56
N SER A 376 0.91 -28.79 -5.23
CA SER A 376 1.60 -27.52 -5.00
C SER A 376 1.62 -26.64 -6.25
N GLU A 377 1.92 -27.23 -7.41
CA GLU A 377 1.81 -26.55 -8.70
C GLU A 377 0.37 -26.14 -9.01
N ALA A 378 -0.59 -27.04 -8.83
CA ALA A 378 -2.00 -26.77 -9.11
C ALA A 378 -2.56 -25.62 -8.25
N PHE A 379 -2.15 -25.54 -6.98
CA PHE A 379 -2.51 -24.43 -6.10
C PHE A 379 -1.85 -23.12 -6.52
N SER A 380 -0.56 -23.15 -6.86
CA SER A 380 0.15 -21.96 -7.34
C SER A 380 -0.47 -21.41 -8.63
N ARG A 381 -0.76 -22.28 -9.61
CA ARG A 381 -1.43 -21.89 -10.85
C ARG A 381 -2.81 -21.28 -10.59
N ALA A 382 -3.63 -21.93 -9.75
CA ALA A 382 -4.95 -21.39 -9.41
C ALA A 382 -4.88 -20.01 -8.74
N LEU A 383 -3.91 -19.79 -7.84
CA LEU A 383 -3.71 -18.49 -7.20
C LEU A 383 -3.25 -17.41 -8.20
N ILE A 384 -2.43 -17.76 -9.19
CA ILE A 384 -2.07 -16.87 -10.30
C ILE A 384 -3.31 -16.51 -11.13
N ASP A 385 -4.14 -17.50 -11.48
CA ASP A 385 -5.37 -17.27 -12.23
C ASP A 385 -6.31 -16.31 -11.45
N TYR A 386 -6.42 -16.48 -10.12
CA TYR A 386 -7.20 -15.57 -9.29
C TYR A 386 -6.61 -14.16 -9.22
N ALA A 387 -5.27 -14.05 -9.27
CA ALA A 387 -4.58 -12.77 -9.32
C ALA A 387 -4.86 -12.04 -10.65
N GLU A 388 -4.82 -12.77 -11.76
CA GLU A 388 -5.13 -12.26 -13.10
C GLU A 388 -6.57 -11.74 -13.15
N GLU A 389 -7.55 -12.56 -12.74
CA GLU A 389 -8.95 -12.13 -12.68
C GLU A 389 -9.16 -10.91 -11.77
N ARG A 390 -8.41 -10.82 -10.66
CA ARG A 390 -8.48 -9.67 -9.76
C ARG A 390 -8.00 -8.40 -10.45
N VAL A 391 -6.90 -8.47 -11.20
CA VAL A 391 -6.35 -7.36 -11.98
C VAL A 391 -7.29 -6.98 -13.13
N ASP A 392 -7.90 -7.96 -13.79
CA ASP A 392 -8.88 -7.73 -14.85
C ASP A 392 -10.13 -7.02 -14.32
N HIS A 393 -10.64 -7.44 -13.17
CA HIS A 393 -11.77 -6.77 -12.53
C HIS A 393 -11.42 -5.34 -12.11
N MET A 394 -10.22 -5.09 -11.58
CA MET A 394 -9.76 -3.74 -11.26
C MET A 394 -9.69 -2.86 -12.52
N THR A 395 -9.21 -3.42 -13.63
CA THR A 395 -9.13 -2.73 -14.92
C THR A 395 -10.52 -2.45 -15.49
N ALA A 396 -11.41 -3.45 -15.48
CA ALA A 396 -12.79 -3.31 -15.96
C ALA A 396 -13.54 -2.23 -15.17
N ARG A 397 -13.40 -2.22 -13.84
CA ARG A 397 -14.00 -1.20 -12.99
C ARG A 397 -13.46 0.19 -13.31
N LEU A 398 -12.14 0.36 -13.41
CA LEU A 398 -11.56 1.66 -13.73
C LEU A 398 -12.03 2.17 -15.10
N ARG A 399 -12.07 1.29 -16.11
CA ARG A 399 -12.60 1.65 -17.43
C ARG A 399 -14.07 2.06 -17.38
N ALA A 400 -14.89 1.32 -16.64
CA ALA A 400 -16.29 1.64 -16.46
C ALA A 400 -16.47 3.00 -15.79
N ASP A 401 -15.76 3.24 -14.68
CA ASP A 401 -15.83 4.49 -13.92
C ASP A 401 -15.38 5.71 -14.77
N GLN A 402 -14.34 5.56 -15.62
CA GLN A 402 -13.87 6.61 -16.53
C GLN A 402 -14.85 6.89 -17.69
N MET A 403 -15.52 5.85 -18.20
CA MET A 403 -16.47 5.99 -19.30
C MET A 403 -17.84 6.47 -18.85
N GLU A 404 -18.31 6.06 -17.66
CA GLU A 404 -19.66 6.34 -17.17
C GLU A 404 -19.98 7.84 -17.18
N GLY A 405 -19.08 8.68 -16.65
CA GLY A 405 -19.28 10.13 -16.64
C GLY A 405 -19.29 10.75 -18.03
N ALA A 406 -18.43 10.29 -18.93
CA ALA A 406 -18.35 10.83 -20.30
C ALA A 406 -19.56 10.42 -21.15
N VAL A 407 -20.04 9.19 -20.99
CA VAL A 407 -21.26 8.70 -21.65
C VAL A 407 -22.48 9.48 -21.16
N GLN A 408 -22.62 9.69 -19.84
CA GLN A 408 -23.74 10.46 -19.28
C GLN A 408 -23.78 11.90 -19.81
N VAL A 409 -22.62 12.56 -19.92
CA VAL A 409 -22.55 13.93 -20.47
C VAL A 409 -22.93 13.96 -21.95
N TYR A 410 -22.50 12.96 -22.73
CA TYR A 410 -22.86 12.83 -24.13
C TYR A 410 -24.36 12.61 -24.34
N GLU A 411 -24.95 11.64 -23.62
CA GLU A 411 -26.38 11.34 -23.69
C GLU A 411 -27.25 12.55 -23.27
N ASP A 412 -26.84 13.26 -22.22
CA ASP A 412 -27.53 14.47 -21.77
C ASP A 412 -27.40 15.63 -22.79
N ALA A 413 -26.23 15.78 -23.43
CA ALA A 413 -26.05 16.74 -24.51
C ALA A 413 -26.90 16.38 -25.75
N GLU A 414 -26.99 15.10 -26.12
CA GLU A 414 -27.83 14.63 -27.22
C GLU A 414 -29.30 14.93 -26.94
N ALA A 415 -29.81 14.59 -25.75
CA ALA A 415 -31.17 14.90 -25.35
C ALA A 415 -31.47 16.41 -25.37
N LYS A 416 -30.51 17.24 -24.95
CA LYS A 416 -30.60 18.70 -24.98
C LYS A 416 -30.64 19.27 -26.40
N VAL A 417 -29.91 18.68 -27.36
CA VAL A 417 -29.98 19.07 -28.78
C VAL A 417 -31.36 18.72 -29.34
N VAL A 418 -31.86 17.52 -29.08
CA VAL A 418 -33.19 17.08 -29.53
C VAL A 418 -34.27 18.00 -28.98
N ALA A 419 -34.21 18.36 -27.69
CA ALA A 419 -35.15 19.30 -27.08
C ALA A 419 -35.08 20.70 -27.69
N ALA A 420 -33.89 21.20 -28.00
CA ALA A 420 -33.72 22.49 -28.67
C ALA A 420 -34.25 22.47 -30.11
N GLN A 421 -34.04 21.39 -30.86
CA GLN A 421 -34.60 21.20 -32.21
C GLN A 421 -36.13 21.18 -32.19
N GLN A 422 -36.72 20.43 -31.26
CA GLN A 422 -38.16 20.39 -31.06
C GLN A 422 -38.71 21.78 -30.71
N ARG A 423 -38.02 22.53 -29.85
CA ARG A 423 -38.43 23.89 -29.48
C ARG A 423 -38.45 24.84 -30.68
N VAL A 424 -37.43 24.77 -31.55
CA VAL A 424 -37.41 25.55 -32.81
C VAL A 424 -38.58 25.14 -33.70
N GLN A 425 -38.84 23.85 -33.86
CA GLN A 425 -39.95 23.33 -34.66
C GLN A 425 -41.32 23.75 -34.10
N GLU A 426 -41.52 23.67 -32.79
CA GLU A 426 -42.74 24.12 -32.11
C GLU A 426 -42.98 25.62 -32.32
N LEU A 427 -41.93 26.44 -32.23
CA LEU A 427 -42.02 27.88 -32.51
C LEU A 427 -42.39 28.13 -33.97
N GLN A 428 -41.78 27.43 -34.93
CA GLN A 428 -42.14 27.55 -36.35
C GLN A 428 -43.61 27.14 -36.61
N GLN A 429 -44.07 26.05 -35.99
CA GLN A 429 -45.45 25.57 -36.14
C GLN A 429 -46.48 26.48 -35.47
N SER A 430 -46.24 26.88 -34.22
CA SER A 430 -47.18 27.71 -33.45
C SER A 430 -47.29 29.13 -33.99
N LEU A 431 -46.18 29.68 -34.48
CA LEU A 431 -46.15 31.04 -35.03
C LEU A 431 -46.61 31.05 -36.49
N GLY A 432 -46.60 29.90 -37.18
CA GLY A 432 -47.09 29.76 -38.56
C GLY A 432 -46.29 30.57 -39.58
N VAL A 433 -45.08 30.97 -39.19
CA VAL A 433 -44.15 31.80 -39.98
C VAL A 433 -42.94 30.93 -40.28
N LEU A 434 -42.69 30.69 -41.56
CA LEU A 434 -41.57 29.86 -42.01
C LEU A 434 -40.23 30.60 -41.87
N ASP A 435 -40.24 31.91 -42.13
CA ASP A 435 -39.11 32.83 -41.97
C ASP A 435 -39.61 34.24 -41.58
N PRO A 436 -39.49 34.64 -40.30
CA PRO A 436 -39.96 35.95 -39.84
C PRO A 436 -39.15 37.11 -40.42
N ALA A 437 -37.91 36.89 -40.85
CA ALA A 437 -37.13 37.92 -41.53
C ALA A 437 -37.67 38.15 -42.95
N ALA A 438 -38.03 37.09 -43.68
CA ALA A 438 -38.68 37.20 -44.99
C ALA A 438 -40.03 37.91 -44.90
N GLU A 439 -40.89 37.53 -43.95
CA GLU A 439 -42.21 38.18 -43.76
C GLU A 439 -42.07 39.65 -43.37
N SER A 440 -41.16 39.98 -42.44
CA SER A 440 -40.88 41.37 -42.06
C SER A 440 -40.38 42.19 -43.26
N THR A 441 -39.57 41.60 -44.14
CA THR A 441 -39.10 42.24 -45.38
C THR A 441 -40.26 42.53 -46.34
N VAL A 442 -41.23 41.62 -46.46
CA VAL A 442 -42.43 41.82 -47.30
C VAL A 442 -43.26 43.00 -46.78
N VAL A 443 -43.53 43.05 -45.47
CA VAL A 443 -44.29 44.15 -44.86
C VAL A 443 -43.54 45.48 -44.99
N MET A 444 -42.21 45.48 -44.82
CA MET A 444 -41.39 46.68 -45.00
C MET A 444 -41.40 47.19 -46.44
N ASN A 445 -41.41 46.29 -47.43
CA ASN A 445 -41.56 46.65 -48.85
C ASN A 445 -42.96 47.25 -49.13
N GLN A 446 -44.01 46.74 -48.48
CA GLN A 446 -45.34 47.31 -48.59
C GLN A 446 -45.42 48.72 -47.99
N ILE A 447 -44.81 48.94 -46.82
CA ILE A 447 -44.69 50.28 -46.21
C ILE A 447 -43.96 51.23 -47.17
N ALA A 448 -42.83 50.81 -47.74
CA ALA A 448 -42.09 51.63 -48.70
C ALA A 448 -42.94 51.99 -49.94
N SER A 449 -43.74 51.04 -50.45
CA SER A 449 -44.67 51.31 -51.55
C SER A 449 -45.76 52.32 -51.17
N LEU A 450 -46.36 52.21 -49.99
CA LEU A 450 -47.36 53.15 -49.48
C LEU A 450 -46.76 54.55 -49.24
N GLU A 451 -45.55 54.63 -48.71
CA GLU A 451 -44.82 55.89 -48.50
C GLU A 451 -44.51 56.61 -49.82
N ASN A 452 -44.18 55.86 -50.87
CA ASN A 452 -44.02 56.41 -52.22
C ASN A 452 -45.33 57.00 -52.76
N GLN A 453 -46.46 56.30 -52.58
CA GLN A 453 -47.79 56.81 -52.97
C GLN A 453 -48.19 58.04 -52.17
N LEU A 454 -47.93 58.03 -50.85
CA LEU A 454 -48.18 59.16 -49.95
C LEU A 454 -47.38 60.39 -50.38
N SER A 455 -46.09 60.21 -50.70
CA SER A 455 -45.23 61.29 -51.19
C SER A 455 -45.74 61.90 -52.49
N ALA A 456 -46.18 61.06 -53.45
CA ALA A 456 -46.78 61.54 -54.69
C ALA A 456 -48.07 62.34 -54.44
N LYS A 457 -48.95 61.88 -53.54
CA LYS A 457 -50.20 62.58 -53.18
C LYS A 457 -49.99 63.86 -52.39
N ARG A 458 -48.99 63.92 -51.50
CA ARG A 458 -48.58 65.15 -50.82
C ARG A 458 -48.04 66.19 -51.78
N LEU A 459 -47.26 65.77 -52.78
CA LEU A 459 -46.80 66.66 -53.85
C LEU A 459 -47.98 67.21 -54.67
N GLU A 460 -48.93 66.35 -55.06
CA GLU A 460 -50.15 66.75 -55.77
C GLU A 460 -50.96 67.78 -54.94
N LEU A 461 -51.12 67.53 -53.63
CA LEU A 461 -51.79 68.47 -52.72
C LEU A 461 -51.08 69.83 -52.66
N GLY A 462 -49.75 69.82 -52.54
CA GLY A 462 -48.94 71.05 -52.54
C GLY A 462 -49.08 71.84 -53.83
N GLN A 463 -49.14 71.17 -54.98
CA GLN A 463 -49.39 71.81 -56.28
C GLN A 463 -50.79 72.45 -56.33
N LEU A 464 -51.83 71.77 -55.85
CA LEU A 464 -53.19 72.32 -55.82
C LEU A 464 -53.32 73.55 -54.91
N LEU A 465 -52.62 73.56 -53.78
CA LEU A 465 -52.61 74.66 -52.81
C LEU A 465 -51.76 75.87 -53.26
N SER A 466 -50.85 75.68 -54.23
CA SER A 466 -50.04 76.78 -54.80
C SER A 466 -50.84 77.74 -55.67
N ASN A 467 -52.07 77.38 -56.05
CA ASN A 467 -52.98 78.22 -56.84
C ASN A 467 -53.70 79.25 -55.95
N THR A 468 -53.82 80.50 -56.41
CA THR A 468 -54.46 81.61 -55.67
C THR A 468 -55.95 81.43 -55.42
N ARG A 469 -56.64 80.58 -56.19
CA ARG A 469 -58.02 80.12 -55.93
C ARG A 469 -58.13 78.60 -56.13
N PRO A 470 -57.85 77.79 -55.10
CA PRO A 470 -57.88 76.33 -55.20
C PRO A 470 -59.31 75.80 -55.48
N ASN A 471 -59.41 74.70 -56.22
CA ASN A 471 -60.66 73.96 -56.34
C ASN A 471 -60.84 73.09 -55.08
N GLU A 472 -61.71 73.53 -54.17
CA GLU A 472 -61.96 72.89 -52.87
C GLU A 472 -62.35 71.41 -52.99
N SER A 473 -63.09 71.00 -54.02
CA SER A 473 -63.46 69.60 -54.23
C SER A 473 -62.24 68.72 -54.55
N ARG A 474 -61.30 69.23 -55.36
CA ARG A 474 -60.05 68.50 -55.67
C ARG A 474 -59.10 68.46 -54.49
N VAL A 475 -58.96 69.57 -53.75
CA VAL A 475 -58.13 69.64 -52.54
C VAL A 475 -58.66 68.68 -51.47
N SER A 476 -59.97 68.67 -51.25
CA SER A 476 -60.66 67.74 -50.34
C SER A 476 -60.38 66.28 -50.69
N ALA A 477 -60.51 65.90 -51.98
CA ALA A 477 -60.27 64.53 -52.43
C ALA A 477 -58.82 64.08 -52.18
N VAL A 478 -57.82 64.87 -52.58
CA VAL A 478 -56.39 64.55 -52.40
C VAL A 478 -56.00 64.55 -50.91
N ARG A 479 -56.56 65.47 -50.12
CA ARG A 479 -56.37 65.48 -48.66
C ARG A 479 -56.93 64.21 -48.02
N GLY A 480 -58.07 63.72 -48.50
CA GLY A 480 -58.64 62.43 -48.11
C GLY A 480 -57.78 61.22 -48.50
N ASP A 481 -57.16 61.25 -49.70
CA ASP A 481 -56.19 60.22 -50.12
C ASP A 481 -54.96 60.18 -49.19
N VAL A 482 -54.40 61.34 -48.86
CA VAL A 482 -53.27 61.48 -47.93
C VAL A 482 -53.61 60.89 -46.56
N ALA A 483 -54.77 61.25 -45.99
CA ALA A 483 -55.20 60.74 -44.68
C ALA A 483 -55.36 59.20 -44.69
N ARG A 484 -55.98 58.62 -45.73
CA ARG A 484 -56.11 57.16 -45.88
C ARG A 484 -54.77 56.45 -46.02
N LEU A 485 -53.81 57.05 -46.75
CA LEU A 485 -52.47 56.48 -46.91
C LEU A 485 -51.67 56.56 -45.60
N GLU A 486 -51.79 57.64 -44.83
CA GLU A 486 -51.20 57.77 -43.50
C GLU A 486 -51.76 56.71 -42.54
N GLU A 487 -53.07 56.50 -42.55
CA GLU A 487 -53.75 55.46 -41.77
C GLU A 487 -53.29 54.05 -42.18
N MET A 488 -53.26 53.74 -43.48
CA MET A 488 -52.74 52.45 -43.97
C MET A 488 -51.27 52.20 -43.57
N ILE A 489 -50.42 53.23 -43.60
CA ILE A 489 -49.02 53.10 -43.16
C ILE A 489 -48.94 52.84 -41.65
N ALA A 490 -49.75 53.54 -40.86
CA ALA A 490 -49.81 53.34 -39.41
C ALA A 490 -50.27 51.91 -39.08
N ASP A 491 -51.35 51.43 -39.70
CA ASP A 491 -51.87 50.07 -39.53
C ASP A 491 -50.83 49.02 -39.94
N THR A 492 -50.17 49.20 -41.09
CA THR A 492 -49.15 48.27 -41.59
C THR A 492 -47.91 48.25 -40.68
N ARG A 493 -47.51 49.39 -40.10
CA ARG A 493 -46.44 49.45 -39.09
C ARG A 493 -46.85 48.81 -37.77
N GLN A 494 -48.12 48.94 -37.40
CA GLN A 494 -48.66 48.32 -36.20
C GLN A 494 -48.59 46.79 -36.31
N GLN A 495 -48.82 46.20 -37.49
CA GLN A 495 -48.65 44.76 -37.72
C GLN A 495 -47.21 44.24 -37.47
N LEU A 496 -46.17 45.07 -37.63
CA LEU A 496 -44.78 44.69 -37.33
C LEU A 496 -44.46 44.68 -35.83
N THR A 497 -45.20 45.45 -35.03
CA THR A 497 -44.80 45.81 -33.67
C THR A 497 -45.81 45.43 -32.60
N GLN A 498 -47.10 45.41 -32.92
CA GLN A 498 -48.19 44.94 -32.06
C GLN A 498 -48.72 43.62 -32.59
N GLY A 499 -49.02 42.71 -31.65
CA GLY A 499 -49.78 41.51 -31.96
C GLY A 499 -51.28 41.80 -31.94
N ASP A 500 -52.03 41.17 -32.83
CA ASP A 500 -53.48 41.05 -32.73
C ASP A 500 -53.86 40.01 -31.65
N GLU A 501 -55.13 39.97 -31.21
CA GLU A 501 -55.63 38.93 -30.28
C GLU A 501 -55.36 37.49 -30.78
N THR A 502 -55.09 37.31 -32.07
CA THR A 502 -54.84 36.00 -32.72
C THR A 502 -53.40 35.79 -33.19
N ARG A 503 -52.55 36.84 -33.25
CA ARG A 503 -51.21 36.76 -33.86
C ARG A 503 -50.21 37.63 -33.12
N SER A 504 -49.12 37.04 -32.63
CA SER A 504 -48.04 37.78 -31.97
C SER A 504 -47.31 38.69 -32.96
N SER A 505 -46.70 39.76 -32.45
CA SER A 505 -45.91 40.72 -33.24
C SER A 505 -44.76 40.03 -33.97
N LEU A 506 -44.54 40.35 -35.25
CA LEU A 506 -43.45 39.78 -36.06
C LEU A 506 -42.07 40.01 -35.43
N ALA A 507 -41.89 41.13 -34.71
CA ALA A 507 -40.66 41.40 -33.96
C ALA A 507 -40.44 40.43 -32.80
N THR A 508 -41.50 40.07 -32.07
CA THR A 508 -41.44 39.09 -30.97
C THR A 508 -41.19 37.68 -31.50
N ILE A 509 -41.89 37.30 -32.58
CA ILE A 509 -41.72 36.03 -33.28
C ILE A 509 -40.27 35.83 -33.73
N GLY A 510 -39.71 36.84 -34.42
CA GLY A 510 -38.32 36.80 -34.88
C GLY A 510 -37.30 36.79 -33.73
N GLY A 511 -37.61 37.44 -32.61
CA GLY A 511 -36.79 37.42 -31.40
C GLY A 511 -36.74 36.04 -30.75
N GLU A 512 -37.90 35.44 -30.48
CA GLU A 512 -38.01 34.12 -29.85
C GLU A 512 -37.41 33.01 -30.72
N LEU A 513 -37.67 33.03 -32.03
CA LEU A 513 -37.11 32.05 -32.95
C LEU A 513 -35.58 32.15 -33.00
N ARG A 514 -35.03 33.37 -33.08
CA ARG A 514 -33.57 33.58 -33.08
C ARG A 514 -32.90 33.12 -31.79
N ILE A 515 -33.55 33.31 -30.64
CA ILE A 515 -33.05 32.79 -29.36
C ILE A 515 -33.05 31.26 -29.38
N ALA A 516 -34.11 30.63 -29.87
CA ALA A 516 -34.20 29.17 -29.96
C ALA A 516 -33.17 28.59 -30.95
N GLU A 517 -32.95 29.23 -32.09
CA GLU A 517 -31.91 28.85 -33.06
C GLU A 517 -30.50 29.01 -32.47
N SER A 518 -30.25 30.10 -31.73
CA SER A 518 -28.98 30.31 -31.03
C SER A 518 -28.74 29.27 -29.92
N ASP A 519 -29.77 28.92 -29.16
CA ASP A 519 -29.68 27.84 -28.16
C ASP A 519 -29.38 26.51 -28.86
N LEU A 520 -30.08 26.20 -29.96
CA LEU A 520 -29.81 25.01 -30.77
C LEU A 520 -28.36 24.94 -31.24
N LEU A 521 -27.82 26.01 -31.81
CA LEU A 521 -26.42 26.08 -32.21
C LEU A 521 -25.48 25.85 -31.03
N THR A 522 -25.75 26.49 -29.89
CA THR A 522 -24.97 26.29 -28.65
C THR A 522 -25.03 24.83 -28.19
N ARG A 523 -26.20 24.19 -28.23
CA ARG A 523 -26.35 22.76 -27.87
C ARG A 523 -25.57 21.86 -28.82
N GLN A 524 -25.54 22.17 -30.13
CA GLN A 524 -24.77 21.41 -31.12
C GLN A 524 -23.26 21.50 -30.86
N GLU A 525 -22.75 22.69 -30.53
CA GLU A 525 -21.34 22.87 -30.15
C GLU A 525 -21.01 22.10 -28.86
N LEU A 526 -21.89 22.15 -27.86
CA LEU A 526 -21.72 21.38 -26.62
C LEU A 526 -21.77 19.87 -26.86
N LEU A 527 -22.63 19.38 -27.77
CA LEU A 527 -22.66 17.98 -28.17
C LEU A 527 -21.35 17.56 -28.85
N ALA A 528 -20.80 18.40 -29.73
CA ALA A 528 -19.51 18.15 -30.36
C ALA A 528 -18.38 18.06 -29.31
N ALA A 529 -18.35 19.00 -28.36
CA ALA A 529 -17.39 18.97 -27.25
C ALA A 529 -17.56 17.73 -26.35
N ALA A 530 -18.80 17.32 -26.06
CA ALA A 530 -19.08 16.10 -25.31
C ALA A 530 -18.63 14.83 -26.07
N ALA A 531 -18.80 14.79 -27.38
CA ALA A 531 -18.32 13.70 -28.23
C ALA A 531 -16.79 13.59 -28.21
N GLU A 532 -16.08 14.73 -28.31
CA GLU A 532 -14.62 14.77 -28.17
C GLU A 532 -14.16 14.30 -26.79
N GLN A 533 -14.85 14.72 -25.73
CA GLN A 533 -14.57 14.26 -24.37
C GLN A 533 -14.81 12.76 -24.21
N MET A 534 -15.89 12.22 -24.78
CA MET A 534 -16.18 10.78 -24.79
C MET A 534 -15.10 9.99 -25.52
N GLU A 535 -14.64 10.48 -26.68
CA GLU A 535 -13.55 9.84 -27.42
C GLU A 535 -12.23 9.88 -26.64
N SER A 536 -11.92 11.02 -26.01
CA SER A 536 -10.76 11.17 -25.14
C SER A 536 -10.82 10.20 -23.95
N ALA A 537 -11.97 10.11 -23.27
CA ALA A 537 -12.20 9.17 -22.18
C ALA A 537 -12.05 7.71 -22.65
N ARG A 538 -12.57 7.38 -23.84
CA ARG A 538 -12.43 6.06 -24.45
C ARG A 538 -10.97 5.71 -24.71
N ILE A 539 -10.22 6.64 -25.29
CA ILE A 539 -8.78 6.46 -25.54
C ILE A 539 -8.04 6.26 -24.22
N GLU A 540 -8.32 7.07 -23.20
CA GLU A 540 -7.66 6.98 -21.90
C GLU A 540 -8.01 5.69 -21.13
N ALA A 541 -9.27 5.28 -21.14
CA ALA A 541 -9.71 3.99 -20.59
C ALA A 541 -9.04 2.79 -21.30
N ASN A 542 -8.82 2.90 -22.62
CA ASN A 542 -8.10 1.89 -23.38
C ASN A 542 -6.59 1.88 -23.11
N LYS A 543 -6.00 3.00 -22.69
CA LYS A 543 -4.58 3.05 -22.26
C LYS A 543 -4.37 2.42 -20.89
N GLN A 544 -5.32 2.55 -19.97
CA GLN A 544 -5.17 2.09 -18.58
C GLN A 544 -5.36 0.57 -18.39
N VAL A 545 -4.89 -0.24 -19.35
CA VAL A 545 -4.91 -1.70 -19.27
C VAL A 545 -3.83 -2.15 -18.29
N ARG A 546 -4.24 -2.89 -17.26
CA ARG A 546 -3.33 -3.66 -16.42
C ARG A 546 -3.34 -5.09 -16.89
N TYR A 547 -2.18 -5.74 -16.86
CA TYR A 547 -2.08 -7.16 -17.14
C TYR A 547 -1.04 -7.79 -16.21
N LEU A 548 -1.25 -9.06 -15.90
CA LEU A 548 -0.31 -9.86 -15.14
C LEU A 548 0.67 -10.50 -16.11
N SER A 549 1.97 -10.35 -15.85
CA SER A 549 3.04 -10.99 -16.61
C SER A 549 3.80 -11.96 -15.70
N LEU A 550 3.90 -13.22 -16.13
CA LEU A 550 4.61 -14.26 -15.40
C LEU A 550 6.10 -14.22 -15.74
N SER A 551 6.94 -14.02 -14.72
CA SER A 551 8.39 -14.07 -14.85
C SER A 551 8.93 -15.47 -14.57
N ILE A 552 8.34 -16.15 -13.59
CA ILE A 552 8.63 -17.54 -13.26
C ILE A 552 7.32 -18.32 -13.18
N THR A 553 7.16 -19.27 -14.09
CA THR A 553 6.00 -20.17 -14.12
C THR A 553 6.10 -21.20 -12.99
N PRO A 554 4.99 -21.57 -12.33
CA PRO A 554 5.01 -22.63 -11.34
C PRO A 554 5.36 -23.98 -11.99
N VAL A 555 6.29 -24.70 -11.38
CA VAL A 555 6.75 -26.04 -11.78
C VAL A 555 6.73 -26.93 -10.54
N PRO A 556 6.30 -28.19 -10.63
CA PRO A 556 6.28 -29.10 -9.50
C PRO A 556 7.73 -29.40 -9.07
N PRO A 557 8.07 -29.28 -7.77
CA PRO A 557 9.43 -29.53 -7.30
C PRO A 557 9.75 -31.03 -7.22
N ASP A 558 10.98 -31.40 -7.59
CA ASP A 558 11.46 -32.78 -7.60
C ASP A 558 11.78 -33.33 -6.19
N GLU A 559 12.17 -32.45 -5.27
CA GLU A 559 12.55 -32.82 -3.90
C GLU A 559 11.70 -32.08 -2.85
N ALA A 560 11.50 -32.73 -1.70
CA ALA A 560 10.77 -32.13 -0.59
C ALA A 560 11.57 -30.98 0.04
N THR A 561 11.03 -29.76 -0.04
CA THR A 561 11.64 -28.55 0.53
C THR A 561 11.63 -28.55 2.06
N TYR A 562 10.60 -29.17 2.65
CA TYR A 562 10.43 -29.26 4.09
C TYR A 562 10.03 -30.67 4.54
N PRO A 563 10.33 -31.06 5.80
CA PRO A 563 11.17 -30.36 6.76
C PRO A 563 12.65 -30.51 6.42
N LYS A 564 13.46 -29.48 6.72
CA LYS A 564 14.92 -29.57 6.63
C LYS A 564 15.44 -30.40 7.82
N ALA A 565 15.30 -31.72 7.72
CA ALA A 565 15.44 -32.65 8.85
C ALA A 565 16.76 -32.47 9.62
N PHE A 566 17.89 -32.44 8.91
CA PHE A 566 19.21 -32.22 9.54
C PHE A 566 19.27 -30.87 10.28
N GLN A 567 18.85 -29.79 9.63
CA GLN A 567 18.91 -28.44 10.21
C GLN A 567 17.99 -28.32 11.44
N ASN A 568 16.77 -28.85 11.35
CA ASN A 568 15.82 -28.85 12.46
C ASN A 568 16.32 -29.69 13.64
N THR A 569 16.98 -30.82 13.38
CA THR A 569 17.59 -31.63 14.46
C THR A 569 18.76 -30.94 15.14
N LEU A 570 19.61 -30.25 14.38
CA LEU A 570 20.72 -29.48 14.92
C LEU A 570 20.20 -28.31 15.77
N VAL A 571 19.19 -27.60 15.29
CA VAL A 571 18.52 -26.52 16.05
C VAL A 571 17.90 -27.08 17.33
N ALA A 572 17.21 -28.21 17.28
CA ALA A 572 16.69 -28.86 18.48
C ALA A 572 17.81 -29.17 19.48
N PHE A 573 18.95 -29.69 19.01
CA PHE A 573 20.12 -29.95 19.85
C PHE A 573 20.67 -28.69 20.53
N LEU A 574 20.80 -27.60 19.78
CA LEU A 574 21.24 -26.32 20.35
C LEU A 574 20.24 -25.76 21.37
N ILE A 575 18.93 -25.87 21.11
CA ILE A 575 17.88 -25.42 22.04
C ILE A 575 17.93 -26.23 23.34
N PHE A 576 17.93 -27.57 23.27
CA PHE A 576 17.99 -28.40 24.47
C PHE A 576 19.31 -28.22 25.24
N SER A 577 20.43 -28.05 24.54
CA SER A 577 21.71 -27.70 25.15
C SER A 577 21.66 -26.34 25.85
N GLY A 578 21.05 -25.33 25.23
CA GLY A 578 20.87 -24.01 25.82
C GLY A 578 20.01 -24.03 27.08
N ILE A 579 18.86 -24.73 27.03
CA ILE A 579 17.97 -24.93 28.19
C ILE A 579 18.72 -25.65 29.32
N TYR A 580 19.48 -26.70 28.98
CA TYR A 580 20.31 -27.41 29.95
C TYR A 580 21.34 -26.48 30.62
N LEU A 581 22.04 -25.66 29.83
CA LEU A 581 23.02 -24.70 30.35
C LEU A 581 22.36 -23.69 31.30
N MET A 582 21.22 -23.10 30.91
CA MET A 582 20.47 -22.18 31.78
C MET A 582 20.07 -22.86 33.10
N LEU A 583 19.43 -24.03 33.04
CA LEU A 583 19.04 -24.78 34.24
C LEU A 583 20.26 -25.13 35.10
N SER A 584 21.38 -25.51 34.48
CA SER A 584 22.61 -25.85 35.21
C SER A 584 23.17 -24.63 35.95
N LEU A 585 23.18 -23.46 35.32
CA LEU A 585 23.65 -22.21 35.91
C LEU A 585 22.74 -21.78 37.06
N THR A 586 21.42 -21.80 36.86
CA THR A 586 20.44 -21.49 37.91
C THR A 586 20.61 -22.41 39.12
N THR A 587 20.78 -23.72 38.91
CA THR A 587 21.05 -24.65 40.01
C THR A 587 22.38 -24.39 40.71
N SER A 588 23.39 -23.91 39.99
CA SER A 588 24.68 -23.55 40.58
C SER A 588 24.55 -22.35 41.51
N ILE A 589 23.83 -21.31 41.05
CA ILE A 589 23.59 -20.09 41.83
C ILE A 589 22.74 -20.40 43.07
N LEU A 590 21.64 -21.15 42.92
CA LEU A 590 20.81 -21.59 44.05
C LEU A 590 21.62 -22.38 45.08
N ARG A 591 22.50 -23.27 44.62
CA ARG A 591 23.35 -24.06 45.52
C ARG A 591 24.36 -23.20 46.27
N GLU A 592 24.92 -22.19 45.61
CA GLU A 592 25.85 -21.24 46.23
C GLU A 592 25.16 -20.47 47.36
N GLN A 593 23.97 -19.91 47.08
CA GLN A 593 23.17 -19.14 48.04
C GLN A 593 22.65 -19.96 49.24
N VAL A 594 22.42 -21.26 49.07
CA VAL A 594 21.99 -22.16 50.16
C VAL A 594 23.19 -22.70 50.96
N SER A 595 24.40 -22.63 50.40
CA SER A 595 25.62 -23.11 51.05
C SER A 595 26.38 -22.05 51.86
N THR A 596 26.04 -20.77 51.66
CA THR A 596 26.42 -19.63 52.51
C THR A 596 25.40 -19.47 53.63
#